data_AF-A0A3B0T5X7-F1
#
_entry.id   AF-A0A3B0T5X7-F1
#
_cell.length_a   1.000
_cell.length_b   1.000
_cell.length_c   1.000
_cell.angle_alpha   90.00
_cell.angle_beta   90.00
_cell.angle_gamma   90.00
#
_symmetry.space_group_name_H-M   'P 1'
#
loop_
_entity.id
_entity.type
_entity.pdbx_description
1 polymer ?
#
loop_
_entity_poly.entity_id
_entity_poly.type
_entity_poly.pdbx_seq_one_letter_code
_entity_poly.pdbx_strand_id
1 'polypeptide(L)' 'MIIKSEAIVLRSMDFRETSKIVTLFTKSKGKVSG' A
#
# COMPACT_ATOMS: atom_id res chain seq x y z
N MET A 1 1.84 7.19 14.99
CA MET A 1 3.24 7.19 14.50
C MET A 1 3.22 6.91 13.01
N ILE A 2 3.74 7.81 12.18
CA ILE A 2 3.77 7.66 10.72
C ILE A 2 5.14 7.10 10.34
N ILE A 3 5.18 5.98 9.59
CA ILE A 3 6.42 5.31 9.19
C ILE A 3 6.64 5.55 7.70
N LYS A 4 7.78 6.16 7.34
CA LYS A 4 8.23 6.25 5.95
C LYS A 4 8.97 4.96 5.58
N SER A 5 8.62 4.36 4.44
CA SER A 5 9.30 3.17 3.92
C SER A 5 9.20 3.12 2.40
N GLU A 6 10.23 2.59 1.75
CA GLU A 6 10.18 2.24 0.34
C GLU A 6 9.29 1.02 0.14
N ALA A 7 8.49 1.02 -0.92
CA ALA A 7 7.56 -0.07 -1.20
C ALA A 7 7.31 -0.23 -2.69
N ILE A 8 6.96 -1.46 -3.09
CA ILE A 8 6.41 -1.77 -4.42
C ILE A 8 4.92 -2.07 -4.29
N VAL A 9 4.15 -1.72 -5.32
CA VAL A 9 2.72 -2.05 -5.40
C VAL A 9 2.58 -3.47 -5.95
N LEU A 10 1.93 -4.35 -5.18
CA LEU A 10 1.60 -5.71 -5.62
C LEU A 10 0.23 -5.79 -6.28
N ARG A 11 -0.74 -5.02 -5.77
CA ARG A 11 -2.11 -4.94 -6.28
C ARG A 11 -2.69 -3.55 -6.03
N SER A 12 -3.49 -3.07 -6.98
CA SER A 12 -4.32 -1.87 -6.83
C SER A 12 -5.75 -2.19 -7.24
N MET A 13 -6.71 -1.60 -6.53
CA MET A 13 -8.13 -1.64 -6.85
C MET A 13 -8.69 -0.23 -6.69
N ASP A 14 -9.46 0.22 -7.66
CA ASP A 14 -10.19 1.49 -7.55
C ASP A 14 -11.28 1.35 -6.49
N PHE A 15 -11.30 2.28 -5.54
CA PHE A 15 -12.25 2.28 -4.44
C PHE A 15 -12.90 3.65 -4.34
N ARG A 16 -14.19 3.73 -4.67
CA ARG A 16 -14.91 5.00 -4.81
C ARG A 16 -14.25 5.89 -5.88
N GLU A 17 -14.71 7.13 -5.97
CA GLU A 17 -14.34 8.05 -7.04
C GLU A 17 -12.90 8.59 -6.91
N THR A 18 -12.40 8.75 -5.68
CA THR A 18 -11.10 9.40 -5.42
C THR A 18 -10.13 8.56 -4.61
N SER A 19 -10.50 7.33 -4.23
CA SER A 19 -9.66 6.48 -3.38
C SER A 19 -9.24 5.19 -4.10
N LYS A 20 -8.17 4.57 -3.61
CA LYS A 20 -7.71 3.26 -4.06
C LYS A 20 -7.33 2.41 -2.86
N ILE A 21 -7.64 1.13 -2.94
CA ILE A 21 -7.16 0.10 -2.03
C ILE A 21 -5.90 -0.50 -2.65
N VAL A 22 -4.82 -0.59 -1.87
CA VAL A 22 -3.51 -1.05 -2.38
C VAL A 22 -2.89 -2.09 -1.47
N THR A 23 -2.26 -3.09 -2.09
CA THR A 23 -1.36 -4.01 -1.40
C THR A 23 0.07 -3.63 -1.73
N LEU A 24 0.86 -3.34 -0.72
CA LEU A 24 2.25 -2.92 -0.81
C LEU A 24 3.15 -4.02 -0.25
N PHE A 25 4.31 -4.21 -0.87
CA PHE A 25 5.43 -4.89 -0.21
C PHE A 25 6.48 -3.85 0.14
N THR A 26 6.64 -3.63 1.44
CA THR A 26 7.52 -2.60 2.01
C THR A 26 8.84 -3.22 2.43
N LYS A 27 9.92 -2.45 2.34
CA LYS A 27 11.26 -2.90 2.75
C LYS A 27 11.35 -3.19 4.26
N SER A 28 10.59 -2.46 5.08
CA SER A 28 10.67 -2.54 6.55
C SER A 28 9.62 -3.40 7.23
N LYS A 29 8.46 -3.65 6.60
CA LYS A 29 7.33 -4.37 7.22
C LYS A 29 6.82 -5.54 6.36
N GLY A 30 7.43 -5.79 5.20
CA GLY A 30 6.94 -6.81 4.26
C GLY A 30 5.59 -6.42 3.67
N LYS A 31 4.69 -7.40 3.49
CA LYS A 31 3.38 -7.21 2.86
C LYS A 31 2.43 -6.45 3.80
N VAL A 32 1.87 -5.35 3.30
CA VAL A 32 0.85 -4.53 3.95
C VAL A 32 -0.31 -4.33 2.98
N SER A 33 -1.55 -4.47 3.45
CA SER A 33 -2.76 -4.28 2.65
C SER A 33 -3.80 -3.48 3.41
N GLY A 34 -4.48 -2.55 2.73
CA GLY A 34 -5.56 -1.74 3.25
C GLY A 34 -6.36 -1.09 2.14
#